data_AF-F3Z6V6-F1
#
_entry.id   AF-F3Z6V6-F1
#
_cell.length_a   1.000
_cell.length_b   1.000
_cell.length_c   1.000
_cell.angle_alpha   90.00
_cell.angle_beta   90.00
_cell.angle_gamma   90.00
#
_symmetry.space_group_name_H-M   'P 1'
#
loop_
_entity.id
_entity.type
_entity.pdbx_description
1 polymer ?
#
loop_
_entity_poly.entity_id
_entity_poly.type
_entity_poly.pdbx_seq_one_letter_code
_entity_poly.pdbx_strand_id
1 'polypeptide(L)'
;MPKPGTEGPDGAAHLRALAEQHGQPVPSTRTVRTPSGGTHLYFPAPAAARLRNTAGTLAPLVDTRAWGGYVVAPGSILPTGQYESVAPFALRPLPPWLRGLLTPPHPCEQARAATTGRQVYGSAYARAALDGEGGNVRTAREGTRNATLLRAARALGRLIAAGDLTRPVVETALQGAGEAAGLGAAECAATIRSALNWSLAHNTAGRQAA
;
A
#
# COMPACT_ATOMS: atom_id res chain seq x y z
N MET A 1 -22.88 11.37 1.47
CA MET A 1 -23.06 12.76 0.98
C MET A 1 -21.69 13.20 0.50
N PRO A 2 -21.56 13.72 -0.73
CA PRO A 2 -20.28 14.23 -1.22
C PRO A 2 -19.81 15.42 -0.36
N LYS A 3 -18.50 15.57 -0.24
CA LYS A 3 -17.87 16.70 0.46
C LYS A 3 -18.14 18.00 -0.33
N PRO A 4 -18.58 19.10 0.32
CA PRO A 4 -18.76 20.37 -0.38
C PRO A 4 -17.42 20.87 -0.95
N GLY A 5 -17.41 21.23 -2.25
CA GLY A 5 -16.27 21.84 -2.93
C GLY A 5 -15.31 20.90 -3.66
N THR A 6 -15.66 19.62 -3.85
CA THR A 6 -14.83 18.68 -4.65
C THR A 6 -15.65 18.21 -5.85
N GLU A 7 -15.29 18.63 -7.06
CA GLU A 7 -15.84 18.05 -8.28
C GLU A 7 -15.17 16.68 -8.51
N GLY A 8 -15.95 15.60 -8.42
CA GLY A 8 -15.49 14.23 -8.66
C GLY A 8 -16.02 13.19 -7.66
N PRO A 9 -15.82 11.88 -7.94
CA PRO A 9 -16.25 10.80 -7.05
C PRO A 9 -15.53 10.87 -5.69
N ASP A 10 -16.30 10.79 -4.60
CA ASP A 10 -15.76 10.76 -3.23
C ASP A 10 -15.25 9.35 -2.85
N GLY A 11 -14.64 9.22 -1.67
CA GLY A 11 -14.15 7.91 -1.20
C GLY A 11 -15.26 6.86 -1.05
N ALA A 12 -16.50 7.26 -0.79
CA ALA A 12 -17.63 6.33 -0.71
C ALA A 12 -18.04 5.82 -2.10
N ALA A 13 -17.97 6.67 -3.12
CA ALA A 13 -18.17 6.28 -4.51
C ALA A 13 -17.08 5.30 -4.99
N HIS A 14 -15.82 5.58 -4.67
CA HIS A 14 -14.71 4.67 -4.98
C HIS A 14 -14.81 3.33 -4.26
N LEU A 15 -15.21 3.32 -2.98
CA LEU A 15 -15.45 2.07 -2.25
C LEU A 15 -16.62 1.26 -2.83
N ARG A 16 -17.67 1.94 -3.30
CA ARG A 16 -18.80 1.28 -3.97
C ARG A 16 -18.37 0.64 -5.28
N ALA A 17 -17.66 1.36 -6.13
CA ALA A 17 -17.12 0.84 -7.39
C ALA A 17 -16.19 -0.37 -7.14
N LEU A 18 -15.35 -0.30 -6.11
CA LEU A 18 -14.50 -1.41 -5.70
C LEU A 18 -15.34 -2.64 -5.29
N ALA A 19 -16.38 -2.45 -4.49
CA ALA A 19 -17.26 -3.54 -4.07
C ALA A 19 -17.95 -4.19 -5.29
N GLU A 20 -18.48 -3.37 -6.20
CA GLU A 20 -19.09 -3.81 -7.46
C GLU A 20 -18.11 -4.61 -8.34
N GLN A 21 -16.87 -4.15 -8.50
CA GLN A 21 -15.83 -4.84 -9.26
C GLN A 21 -15.52 -6.25 -8.71
N HIS A 22 -15.68 -6.45 -7.41
CA HIS A 22 -15.47 -7.74 -6.75
C HIS A 22 -16.77 -8.56 -6.60
N GLY A 23 -17.91 -8.08 -7.11
CA GLY A 23 -19.21 -8.74 -6.96
C GLY A 23 -19.69 -8.80 -5.51
N GLN A 24 -19.31 -7.80 -4.70
CA GLN A 24 -19.58 -7.75 -3.27
C GLN A 24 -20.41 -6.50 -2.92
N PRO A 25 -21.21 -6.53 -1.85
CA PRO A 25 -21.84 -5.33 -1.32
C PRO A 25 -20.83 -4.44 -0.58
N VAL A 26 -21.12 -3.14 -0.50
CA VAL A 26 -20.39 -2.24 0.40
C VAL A 26 -20.55 -2.75 1.84
N PRO A 27 -19.44 -2.95 2.59
CA PRO A 27 -19.53 -3.54 3.91
C PRO A 27 -20.35 -2.68 4.88
N SER A 28 -21.25 -3.34 5.61
CA SER A 28 -22.02 -2.72 6.69
C SER A 28 -21.39 -3.09 8.03
N THR A 29 -20.87 -2.11 8.76
CA THR A 29 -20.21 -2.27 10.08
C THR A 29 -20.28 -0.95 10.86
N ARG A 30 -19.85 -0.91 12.12
CA ARG A 30 -19.80 0.30 12.93
C ARG A 30 -19.25 1.47 12.13
N THR A 31 -20.09 2.48 11.94
CA THR A 31 -19.82 3.59 11.03
C THR A 31 -19.74 4.90 11.79
N VAL A 32 -18.76 5.73 11.45
CA VAL A 32 -18.59 7.07 12.04
C VAL A 32 -18.50 8.11 10.94
N ARG A 33 -19.37 9.11 10.96
CA ARG A 33 -19.32 10.27 10.07
C ARG A 33 -18.25 11.23 10.55
N THR A 34 -17.44 11.75 9.64
CA THR A 34 -16.40 12.73 9.97
C THR A 34 -16.90 14.16 9.74
N PRO A 35 -16.36 15.16 10.47
CA PRO A 35 -16.72 16.57 10.27
C PRO A 35 -16.49 17.06 8.83
N SER A 36 -15.51 16.48 8.14
CA SER A 36 -15.17 16.79 6.76
C SER A 36 -16.14 16.22 5.70
N GLY A 37 -17.22 15.55 6.13
CA GLY A 37 -18.21 14.93 5.24
C GLY A 37 -17.89 13.49 4.82
N GLY A 38 -16.77 12.94 5.27
CA GLY A 38 -16.36 11.57 5.03
C GLY A 38 -16.96 10.56 6.02
N THR A 39 -16.50 9.31 5.95
CA THR A 39 -16.98 8.23 6.83
C THR A 39 -15.86 7.24 7.12
N HIS A 40 -15.80 6.77 8.37
CA HIS A 40 -14.95 5.67 8.81
C HIS A 40 -15.80 4.41 9.01
N LEU A 41 -15.33 3.28 8.47
CA LEU A 41 -15.88 1.96 8.72
C LEU A 41 -14.93 1.20 9.66
N TYR A 42 -15.44 0.74 10.80
CA TYR A 42 -14.64 0.06 11.82
C TYR A 42 -14.85 -1.45 11.72
N PHE A 43 -13.75 -2.21 11.69
CA PHE A 43 -13.77 -3.67 11.71
C PHE A 43 -12.89 -4.17 12.86
N PRO A 44 -13.24 -5.29 13.51
CA PRO A 44 -12.32 -6.00 14.38
C PRO A 44 -11.05 -6.38 13.61
N ALA A 45 -9.89 -6.21 14.24
CA ALA A 45 -8.62 -6.60 13.64
C ALA A 45 -8.59 -8.13 13.41
N PRO A 46 -8.26 -8.61 12.20
CA PRO A 46 -8.19 -10.05 11.93
C PRO A 46 -6.99 -10.67 12.66
N ALA A 47 -7.19 -11.82 13.33
CA ALA A 47 -6.14 -12.50 14.09
C ALA A 47 -4.97 -13.01 13.22
N ALA A 48 -5.24 -13.36 11.97
CA ALA A 48 -4.31 -14.07 11.10
C ALA A 48 -3.27 -13.17 10.39
N ALA A 49 -3.41 -11.84 10.42
CA ALA A 49 -2.50 -10.95 9.70
C ALA A 49 -2.39 -9.57 10.34
N ARG A 50 -1.15 -9.09 10.48
CA ARG A 50 -0.88 -7.72 10.92
C ARG A 50 -1.01 -6.75 9.75
N LEU A 51 -2.21 -6.21 9.59
CA LEU A 51 -2.49 -5.18 8.60
C LEU A 51 -1.73 -3.88 8.92
N ARG A 52 -1.22 -3.22 7.88
CA ARG A 52 -0.54 -1.91 7.98
C ARG A 52 -1.46 -0.79 7.50
N ASN A 53 -1.08 0.45 7.80
CA ASN A 53 -1.76 1.62 7.25
C ASN A 53 -1.55 1.70 5.74
N THR A 54 -2.59 2.05 5.00
CA THR A 54 -2.52 2.29 3.56
C THR A 54 -3.18 3.62 3.21
N ALA A 55 -2.71 4.26 2.14
CA ALA A 55 -3.32 5.46 1.59
C ALA A 55 -3.65 5.22 0.12
N GLY A 56 -4.94 5.27 -0.24
CA GLY A 56 -5.42 5.05 -1.60
C GLY A 56 -5.16 3.67 -2.22
N THR A 57 -4.75 2.66 -1.43
CA THR A 57 -4.39 1.33 -1.94
C THR A 57 -5.59 0.50 -2.38
N LEU A 58 -6.71 0.59 -1.65
CA LEU A 58 -7.94 -0.10 -2.03
C LEU A 58 -8.62 0.58 -3.22
N ALA A 59 -8.71 1.90 -3.15
CA ALA A 59 -9.25 2.76 -4.21
C ALA A 59 -8.83 4.21 -3.93
N PRO A 60 -8.91 5.13 -4.91
CA PRO A 60 -8.67 6.55 -4.69
C PRO A 60 -9.52 7.08 -3.53
N LEU A 61 -8.93 7.93 -2.67
CA LEU A 61 -9.59 8.51 -1.49
C LEU A 61 -10.06 7.48 -0.44
N VAL A 62 -9.62 6.23 -0.52
CA VAL A 62 -9.90 5.17 0.46
C VAL A 62 -8.60 4.76 1.15
N ASP A 63 -8.49 5.19 2.41
CA ASP A 63 -7.36 4.88 3.28
C ASP A 63 -7.72 3.79 4.29
N THR A 64 -6.71 3.04 4.75
CA THR A 64 -6.89 2.12 5.89
C THR A 64 -5.96 2.49 7.03
N ARG A 65 -6.50 2.40 8.26
CA ARG A 65 -5.77 2.62 9.50
C ARG A 65 -5.81 1.33 10.31
N ALA A 66 -4.64 0.77 10.56
CA ALA A 66 -4.44 -0.51 11.22
C ALA A 66 -3.28 -0.40 12.22
N TRP A 67 -2.41 -1.41 12.32
CA TRP A 67 -1.36 -1.42 13.33
C TRP A 67 -0.40 -0.24 13.16
N GLY A 68 -0.18 0.51 14.25
CA GLY A 68 0.66 1.72 14.26
C GLY A 68 -0.02 2.97 13.67
N GLY A 69 -1.29 2.88 13.29
CA GLY A 69 -2.13 4.03 12.91
C GLY A 69 -3.18 4.35 13.96
N TYR A 70 -3.73 5.55 13.88
CA TYR A 70 -4.88 5.96 14.68
C TYR A 70 -5.88 6.75 13.83
N VAL A 71 -7.10 6.85 14.36
CA VAL A 71 -8.17 7.73 13.89
C VAL A 71 -8.69 8.52 15.09
N VAL A 72 -9.30 9.67 14.84
CA VAL A 72 -10.02 10.39 15.89
C VAL A 72 -11.23 9.55 16.33
N ALA A 73 -11.47 9.48 17.63
CA ALA A 73 -12.48 8.62 18.21
C ALA A 73 -13.91 9.13 17.91
N PRO A 74 -14.89 8.23 17.75
CA PRO A 74 -16.29 8.62 17.74
C PRO A 74 -16.65 9.36 19.04
N GLY A 75 -17.42 10.45 18.90
CA GLY A 75 -17.80 11.34 19.99
C GLY A 75 -16.89 12.56 20.17
N SER A 76 -15.70 12.59 19.52
CA SER A 76 -14.83 13.76 19.58
C SER A 76 -15.46 14.97 18.88
N ILE A 77 -15.34 16.15 19.52
CA ILE A 77 -15.84 17.44 19.04
C ILE A 77 -14.65 18.32 18.65
N LEU A 78 -14.64 18.83 17.42
CA LEU A 78 -13.67 19.78 16.90
C LEU A 78 -14.39 21.09 16.53
N PRO A 79 -13.67 22.22 16.38
CA PRO A 79 -14.26 23.46 15.87
C PRO A 79 -14.96 23.31 14.51
N THR A 80 -14.52 22.35 13.71
CA THR A 80 -15.07 22.05 12.38
C THR A 80 -16.26 21.07 12.40
N GLY A 81 -16.65 20.55 13.58
CA GLY A 81 -17.76 19.63 13.75
C GLY A 81 -17.42 18.39 14.57
N GLN A 82 -18.33 17.42 14.60
CA GLN A 82 -18.24 16.23 15.45
C GLN A 82 -18.00 14.95 14.66
N TYR A 83 -17.26 14.02 15.25
CA TYR A 83 -17.20 12.62 14.81
C TYR A 83 -18.42 11.86 15.34
N GLU A 84 -19.42 11.65 14.50
CA GLU A 84 -20.72 11.12 14.90
C GLU A 84 -20.82 9.62 14.58
N SER A 85 -21.15 8.79 15.58
CA SER A 85 -21.48 7.38 15.30
C SER A 85 -22.84 7.32 14.62
N VAL A 86 -22.91 6.70 13.45
CA VAL A 86 -24.14 6.51 12.69
C VAL A 86 -24.42 5.02 12.50
N ALA A 87 -25.69 4.66 12.33
CA ALA A 87 -26.06 3.28 12.11
C ALA A 87 -25.37 2.68 10.87
N PRO A 88 -24.92 1.41 10.92
CA PRO A 88 -25.06 0.50 12.05
C PRO A 88 -24.00 0.75 13.14
N PHE A 89 -24.30 0.40 14.39
CA PHE A 89 -23.42 0.62 15.55
C PHE A 89 -22.55 -0.59 15.91
N ALA A 90 -22.93 -1.78 15.44
CA ALA A 90 -22.23 -3.03 15.75
C ALA A 90 -20.97 -3.19 14.88
N LEU A 91 -19.87 -3.61 15.51
CA LEU A 91 -18.69 -4.06 14.78
C LEU A 91 -19.00 -5.37 14.07
N ARG A 92 -18.65 -5.44 12.78
CA ARG A 92 -18.71 -6.68 11.99
C ARG A 92 -17.31 -7.06 11.52
N PRO A 93 -17.01 -8.36 11.36
CA PRO A 93 -15.71 -8.83 10.89
C PRO A 93 -15.30 -8.17 9.56
N LEU A 94 -14.00 -7.94 9.37
CA LEU A 94 -13.46 -7.48 8.10
C LEU A 94 -13.80 -8.51 7.00
N PRO A 95 -14.49 -8.11 5.92
CA PRO A 95 -14.84 -9.03 4.84
C PRO A 95 -13.59 -9.69 4.24
N PRO A 96 -13.63 -11.01 3.94
CA PRO A 96 -12.47 -11.72 3.41
C PRO A 96 -11.90 -11.11 2.13
N TRP A 97 -12.75 -10.54 1.26
CA TRP A 97 -12.33 -9.89 0.02
C TRP A 97 -11.50 -8.62 0.27
N LEU A 98 -11.92 -7.75 1.20
CA LEU A 98 -11.13 -6.60 1.63
C LEU A 98 -9.84 -7.04 2.32
N ARG A 99 -9.91 -8.07 3.17
CA ARG A 99 -8.72 -8.64 3.80
C ARG A 99 -7.72 -9.11 2.75
N GLY A 100 -8.16 -9.82 1.71
CA GLY A 100 -7.28 -10.29 0.63
C GLY A 100 -6.60 -9.14 -0.13
N LEU A 101 -7.28 -8.00 -0.30
CA LEU A 101 -6.69 -6.81 -0.92
C LEU A 101 -5.71 -6.06 0.00
N LEU A 102 -5.92 -6.12 1.31
CA LEU A 102 -5.09 -5.45 2.32
C LEU A 102 -3.93 -6.29 2.83
N THR A 103 -4.05 -7.60 2.73
CA THR A 103 -2.98 -8.55 3.04
C THR A 103 -2.08 -8.61 1.80
N PRO A 104 -0.83 -8.16 1.88
CA PRO A 104 0.10 -8.39 0.78
C PRO A 104 0.13 -9.90 0.49
N PRO A 105 0.20 -10.32 -0.79
CA PRO A 105 0.22 -11.74 -1.12
C PRO A 105 1.31 -12.41 -0.28
N HIS A 106 0.90 -13.37 0.55
CA HIS A 106 1.86 -14.25 1.20
C HIS A 106 2.65 -14.92 0.07
N PRO A 107 4.00 -14.96 0.15
CA PRO A 107 4.75 -15.91 -0.66
C PRO A 107 4.10 -17.27 -0.43
N CYS A 108 3.53 -17.85 -1.48
CA CYS A 108 3.02 -19.20 -1.37
C CYS A 108 4.22 -20.07 -0.96
N GLU A 109 4.10 -20.73 0.20
CA GLU A 109 4.81 -21.97 0.49
C GLU A 109 4.34 -23.02 -0.53
N GLN A 110 4.75 -22.87 -1.79
CA GLN A 110 4.63 -23.94 -2.76
C GLN A 110 5.91 -24.77 -2.68
N ALA A 111 5.74 -25.90 -1.99
CA ALA A 111 6.52 -27.11 -2.02
C ALA A 111 8.02 -26.96 -1.74
N ARG A 112 8.40 -27.39 -0.53
CA ARG A 112 9.64 -28.14 -0.35
C ARG A 112 9.61 -29.37 -1.27
N ALA A 113 10.06 -29.20 -2.50
CA ALA A 113 10.53 -30.27 -3.35
C ALA A 113 11.93 -29.86 -3.82
N ALA A 114 12.91 -30.64 -3.39
CA ALA A 114 14.31 -30.47 -3.73
C ALA A 114 14.49 -30.33 -5.25
N THR A 115 15.38 -29.42 -5.68
CA THR A 115 16.51 -29.74 -6.57
C THR A 115 17.50 -28.58 -6.54
N THR A 116 18.75 -28.97 -6.33
CA THR A 116 20.02 -28.25 -6.50
C THR A 116 20.05 -27.11 -7.53
N GLY A 117 20.56 -25.96 -7.08
CA GLY A 117 21.38 -25.04 -7.89
C GLY A 117 20.67 -24.19 -8.94
N ARG A 118 20.97 -22.88 -8.90
CA ARG A 118 20.88 -21.87 -9.98
C ARG A 118 19.70 -20.89 -9.90
N GLN A 119 20.11 -19.61 -9.87
CA GLN A 119 19.42 -18.35 -10.11
C GLN A 119 18.55 -17.76 -8.99
N VAL A 120 19.19 -16.83 -8.27
CA VAL A 120 18.60 -15.73 -7.50
C VAL A 120 17.91 -14.76 -8.48
N TYR A 121 16.83 -15.21 -9.10
CA TYR A 121 15.78 -14.33 -9.57
C TYR A 121 14.56 -14.73 -8.75
N GLY A 122 14.21 -13.85 -7.81
CA GLY A 122 13.06 -14.05 -6.94
C GLY A 122 11.82 -14.38 -7.73
N SER A 123 10.88 -14.99 -7.02
CA SER A 123 9.54 -15.38 -7.47
C SER A 123 8.97 -14.53 -8.63
N ALA A 124 8.09 -15.11 -9.46
CA ALA A 124 7.41 -14.37 -10.53
C ALA A 124 6.77 -13.04 -10.04
N TYR A 125 6.39 -12.99 -8.76
CA TYR A 125 5.98 -11.79 -8.03
C TYR A 125 7.07 -10.70 -7.94
N ALA A 126 8.30 -11.05 -7.54
CA ALA A 126 9.40 -10.09 -7.45
C ALA A 126 9.73 -9.45 -8.80
N ARG A 127 9.64 -10.24 -9.88
CA ARG A 127 9.80 -9.74 -11.25
C ARG A 127 8.65 -8.82 -11.66
N ALA A 128 7.40 -9.24 -11.43
CA ALA A 128 6.23 -8.41 -11.71
C ALA A 128 6.24 -7.09 -10.90
N ALA A 129 6.69 -7.12 -9.65
CA ALA A 129 6.85 -5.92 -8.83
C ALA A 129 7.95 -4.99 -9.37
N LEU A 130 9.09 -5.52 -9.80
CA LEU A 130 10.16 -4.74 -10.44
C LEU A 130 9.66 -4.07 -11.72
N ASP A 131 8.96 -4.82 -12.57
CA ASP A 131 8.41 -4.34 -13.84
C ASP A 131 7.33 -3.26 -13.60
N GLY A 132 6.41 -3.50 -12.67
CA GLY A 132 5.32 -2.59 -12.33
C GLY A 132 5.83 -1.27 -11.73
N GLU A 133 6.74 -1.33 -10.75
CA GLU A 133 7.31 -0.12 -10.14
C GLU A 133 8.19 0.65 -11.14
N GLY A 134 8.95 -0.04 -11.99
CA GLY A 134 9.70 0.58 -13.08
C GLY A 134 8.79 1.28 -14.09
N GLY A 135 7.65 0.67 -14.44
CA GLY A 135 6.62 1.27 -15.29
C GLY A 135 6.05 2.55 -14.67
N ASN A 136 5.66 2.50 -13.40
CA ASN A 136 5.10 3.65 -12.68
C ASN A 136 6.06 4.86 -12.67
N VAL A 137 7.35 4.61 -12.44
CA VAL A 137 8.37 5.66 -12.47
C VAL A 137 8.51 6.25 -13.88
N ARG A 138 8.58 5.39 -14.91
CA ARG A 138 8.74 5.81 -16.31
C ARG A 138 7.61 6.72 -16.78
N THR A 139 6.37 6.45 -16.37
CA THR A 139 5.19 7.21 -16.76
C THR A 139 4.83 8.34 -15.79
N ALA A 140 5.69 8.62 -14.80
CA ALA A 140 5.38 9.62 -13.77
C ALA A 140 5.32 11.03 -14.37
N ARG A 141 4.25 11.76 -14.03
CA ARG A 141 4.03 13.15 -14.47
C ARG A 141 5.10 14.06 -13.86
N GLU A 142 5.44 15.11 -14.60
CA GLU A 142 6.34 16.16 -14.14
C GLU A 142 5.89 16.73 -12.78
N GLY A 143 6.85 16.98 -11.89
CA GLY A 143 6.59 17.33 -10.48
C GLY A 143 6.37 16.14 -9.53
N THR A 144 6.06 14.93 -10.04
CA THR A 144 5.85 13.72 -9.20
C THR A 144 6.90 12.61 -9.40
N ARG A 145 7.82 12.80 -10.35
CA ARG A 145 8.81 11.80 -10.78
C ARG A 145 9.73 11.34 -9.65
N ASN A 146 10.41 12.28 -8.98
CA ASN A 146 11.34 11.95 -7.89
C ASN A 146 10.62 11.31 -6.68
N ALA A 147 9.42 11.80 -6.34
CA ALA A 147 8.60 11.21 -5.28
C ALA A 147 8.12 9.78 -5.61
N THR A 148 7.83 9.50 -6.89
CA THR A 148 7.46 8.17 -7.37
C THR A 148 8.67 7.24 -7.38
N LEU A 149 9.84 7.72 -7.83
CA LEU A 149 11.12 7.00 -7.76
C LEU A 149 11.49 6.61 -6.32
N LEU A 150 11.37 7.56 -5.38
CA LEU A 150 11.62 7.32 -3.96
C LEU A 150 10.70 6.23 -3.40
N ARG A 151 9.40 6.27 -3.76
CA ARG A 151 8.40 5.27 -3.33
C ARG A 151 8.71 3.90 -3.89
N ALA A 152 9.00 3.82 -5.18
CA ALA A 152 9.37 2.60 -5.89
C ALA A 152 10.64 1.96 -5.29
N ALA A 153 11.68 2.75 -5.06
CA ALA A 153 12.92 2.29 -4.42
C ALA A 153 12.68 1.74 -3.00
N ARG A 154 11.88 2.44 -2.18
CA ARG A 154 11.53 1.92 -0.85
C ARG A 154 10.72 0.62 -0.92
N ALA A 155 9.82 0.49 -1.89
CA ALA A 155 9.01 -0.71 -2.09
C ALA A 155 9.86 -1.92 -2.49
N LEU A 156 10.70 -1.77 -3.50
CA LEU A 156 11.60 -2.83 -3.98
C LEU A 156 12.71 -3.15 -2.96
N GLY A 157 13.13 -2.19 -2.14
CA GLY A 157 14.05 -2.42 -1.02
C GLY A 157 13.59 -3.48 -0.03
N ARG A 158 12.27 -3.68 0.14
CA ARG A 158 11.73 -4.77 0.96
C ARG A 158 11.95 -6.15 0.34
N LEU A 159 11.91 -6.24 -0.98
CA LEU A 159 12.17 -7.49 -1.72
C LEU A 159 13.67 -7.82 -1.72
N ILE A 160 14.54 -6.80 -1.64
CA ILE A 160 15.96 -7.03 -1.39
C ILE A 160 16.18 -7.59 0.02
N ALA A 161 15.52 -7.00 1.04
CA ALA A 161 15.61 -7.50 2.40
C ALA A 161 15.07 -8.94 2.53
N ALA A 162 14.06 -9.32 1.75
CA ALA A 162 13.52 -10.67 1.71
C ALA A 162 14.39 -11.67 0.92
N GLY A 163 15.43 -11.21 0.20
CA GLY A 163 16.29 -12.04 -0.64
C GLY A 163 15.74 -12.35 -2.03
N ASP A 164 14.60 -11.78 -2.40
CA ASP A 164 13.94 -11.99 -3.70
C ASP A 164 14.57 -11.17 -4.84
N LEU A 165 15.08 -9.98 -4.52
CA LEU A 165 15.76 -9.10 -5.48
C LEU A 165 17.16 -8.75 -5.01
N THR A 166 18.05 -8.48 -5.95
CA THR A 166 19.38 -7.97 -5.62
C THR A 166 19.41 -6.45 -5.78
N ARG A 167 20.23 -5.79 -4.96
CA ARG A 167 20.43 -4.34 -5.01
C ARG A 167 20.82 -3.84 -6.40
N PRO A 168 21.77 -4.47 -7.13
CA PRO A 168 22.13 -4.03 -8.48
C PRO A 168 20.97 -4.09 -9.47
N VAL A 169 20.14 -5.14 -9.42
CA VAL A 169 18.98 -5.29 -10.33
C VAL A 169 17.97 -4.16 -10.13
N VAL A 170 17.67 -3.81 -8.88
CA VAL A 170 16.75 -2.70 -8.55
C VAL A 170 17.35 -1.35 -8.95
N GLU A 171 18.64 -1.14 -8.67
CA GLU A 171 19.34 0.10 -9.04
C GLU A 171 19.32 0.33 -10.55
N THR A 172 19.68 -0.67 -11.35
CA THR A 172 19.67 -0.56 -12.82
C THR A 172 18.26 -0.29 -13.35
N ALA A 173 17.25 -1.01 -12.86
CA ALA A 173 15.88 -0.85 -13.35
C ALA A 173 15.30 0.54 -13.03
N LEU A 174 15.48 1.01 -11.79
CA LEU A 174 14.97 2.31 -11.37
C LEU A 174 15.77 3.48 -11.96
N GLN A 175 17.07 3.31 -12.18
CA GLN A 175 17.90 4.31 -12.87
C GLN A 175 17.38 4.54 -14.29
N GLY A 176 17.22 3.46 -15.08
CA GLY A 176 16.70 3.57 -16.44
C GLY A 176 15.26 4.10 -16.49
N ALA A 177 14.41 3.74 -15.51
CA ALA A 177 13.06 4.27 -15.43
C ALA A 177 13.02 5.77 -15.07
N GLY A 178 13.86 6.22 -14.14
CA GLY A 178 13.97 7.62 -13.73
C GLY A 178 14.48 8.52 -14.86
N GLU A 179 15.52 8.07 -15.56
CA GLU A 179 16.06 8.78 -16.74
C GLU A 179 15.04 8.85 -17.88
N ALA A 180 14.31 7.76 -18.15
CA ALA A 180 13.23 7.75 -19.14
C ALA A 180 12.06 8.68 -18.76
N ALA A 181 11.85 8.90 -17.46
CA ALA A 181 10.90 9.90 -16.98
C ALA A 181 11.46 11.34 -17.08
N GLY A 182 12.74 11.53 -17.39
CA GLY A 182 13.39 12.84 -17.52
C GLY A 182 14.00 13.38 -16.22
N LEU A 183 14.31 12.52 -15.26
CA LEU A 183 15.13 12.89 -14.09
C LEU A 183 16.61 12.85 -14.43
N GLY A 184 17.42 13.68 -13.77
CA GLY A 184 18.87 13.65 -13.94
C GLY A 184 19.49 12.38 -13.38
N ALA A 185 20.47 11.80 -14.09
CA ALA A 185 21.08 10.53 -13.71
C ALA A 185 21.68 10.54 -12.28
N ALA A 186 22.35 11.63 -11.90
CA ALA A 186 22.93 11.79 -10.57
C ALA A 186 21.86 11.93 -9.46
N GLU A 187 20.76 12.64 -9.75
CA GLU A 187 19.62 12.78 -8.83
C GLU A 187 18.93 11.42 -8.61
N CYS A 188 18.69 10.67 -9.69
CA CYS A 188 18.15 9.31 -9.61
C CYS A 188 19.00 8.41 -8.73
N ALA A 189 20.31 8.37 -9.00
CA ALA A 189 21.24 7.52 -8.27
C ALA A 189 21.29 7.88 -6.77
N ALA A 190 21.21 9.17 -6.42
CA ALA A 190 21.16 9.63 -5.04
C ALA A 190 19.84 9.23 -4.35
N THR A 191 18.70 9.43 -5.01
CA THR A 191 17.37 9.05 -4.49
C THR A 191 17.26 7.54 -4.30
N ILE A 192 17.65 6.74 -5.29
CA ILE A 192 17.60 5.27 -5.22
C ILE A 192 18.47 4.77 -4.07
N ARG A 193 19.73 5.23 -4.00
CA ARG A 193 20.67 4.81 -2.95
C ARG A 193 20.17 5.16 -1.55
N SER A 194 19.71 6.38 -1.34
CA SER A 194 19.19 6.81 -0.02
C SER A 194 17.92 6.05 0.37
N ALA A 195 17.00 5.83 -0.58
CA ALA A 195 15.78 5.06 -0.35
C ALA A 195 16.04 3.59 -0.03
N LEU A 196 16.96 2.94 -0.76
CA LEU A 196 17.33 1.55 -0.54
C LEU A 196 18.05 1.37 0.79
N ASN A 197 19.00 2.24 1.12
CA ASN A 197 19.69 2.20 2.42
C ASN A 197 18.70 2.36 3.57
N TRP A 198 17.77 3.31 3.45
CA TRP A 198 16.70 3.48 4.44
C TRP A 198 15.82 2.23 4.53
N SER A 199 15.38 1.67 3.41
CA SER A 199 14.50 0.50 3.38
C SER A 199 15.16 -0.73 3.98
N LEU A 200 16.44 -0.98 3.69
CA LEU A 200 17.20 -2.09 4.25
C LEU A 200 17.43 -1.93 5.76
N ALA A 201 17.68 -0.71 6.23
CA ALA A 201 17.83 -0.43 7.66
C ALA A 201 16.52 -0.62 8.44
N HIS A 202 15.36 -0.38 7.82
CA HIS A 202 14.04 -0.43 8.48
C HIS A 202 13.24 -1.72 8.19
N ASN A 203 13.75 -2.59 7.32
CA ASN A 203 13.13 -3.88 7.00
C ASN A 203 14.19 -4.97 7.16
N THR A 204 14.43 -5.40 8.39
CA THR A 204 15.27 -6.57 8.72
C THR A 204 14.42 -7.83 8.75
N ALA A 205 14.04 -8.35 7.58
CA ALA A 205 13.59 -9.73 7.50
C ALA A 205 14.84 -10.62 7.42
N GLY A 206 15.06 -11.50 8.42
CA GLY A 206 15.93 -12.67 8.25
C GLY A 206 17.33 -12.68 8.88
N ARG A 207 17.54 -12.09 10.07
CA ARG A 207 18.72 -12.42 10.92
C ARG A 207 18.34 -12.94 12.32
N GLN A 208 17.29 -13.75 12.41
CA GLN A 208 17.04 -14.61 13.57
C GLN A 208 16.62 -15.99 13.08
N ALA A 209 17.60 -16.73 12.61
CA ALA A 209 17.57 -18.18 12.53
C ALA A 209 19.01 -18.65 12.84
N ALA A 210 19.31 -18.70 14.14
CA ALA A 210 20.40 -19.46 14.74
C ALA A 210 19.99 -19.73 16.19
#